data_AF-A0A1V2L8H4-F1
#
_entry.id   AF-A0A1V2L8H4-F1
#
_cell.length_a   1.000
_cell.length_b   1.000
_cell.length_c   1.000
_cell.angle_alpha   90.00
_cell.angle_beta   90.00
_cell.angle_gamma   90.00
#
_symmetry.space_group_name_H-M   'P 1'
#
loop_
_entity.id
_entity.type
_entity.pdbx_description
1 polymer ?
#
loop_
_entity_poly.entity_id
_entity_poly.type
_entity_poly.pdbx_seq_one_letter_code
_entity_poly.pdbx_strand_id
1 'polypeptide(L)'
;MEYQGDDVILPKTNPNSPYYSAVPTLSQPTEVLSRRFELWRQIIKSLVNYFKAASVATNQFSIINNNIVDTISFPFFTSLHKSNNRGDVHMIKEPLVENQKKQSFFAPFGSGSIQDVQILLKKYHLNLAQQQIKMVHELQTQIIPRLEELQKDLLSKIREIKQLNGDFKNNLKEEIAISGQCLDDYLTIVRKLDKGEDDVTSKNDPFMLRLKLELQLKQQLNQENYLEEAFINLQMTGLELEKRLCFKRFKKH
;
A
#
# COMPACT_ATOMS: atom_id res chain seq x y z
N MET A 1 44.01 -35.61 17.53
CA MET A 1 43.39 -34.28 17.65
C MET A 1 42.87 -34.19 19.06
N GLU A 2 43.67 -33.59 19.94
CA GLU A 2 43.27 -33.32 21.32
C GLU A 2 42.06 -32.38 21.29
N TYR A 3 40.94 -32.84 21.87
CA TYR A 3 39.89 -31.94 22.31
C TYR A 3 40.45 -31.19 23.53
N GLN A 4 41.11 -30.05 23.27
CA GLN A 4 41.48 -29.11 24.31
C GLN A 4 40.18 -28.52 24.87
N GLY A 5 40.04 -28.64 26.19
CA GLY A 5 38.83 -28.35 26.92
C GLY A 5 38.38 -26.92 26.78
N ASP A 6 37.14 -26.77 26.32
CA ASP A 6 36.27 -25.68 26.70
C ASP A 6 34.93 -26.31 27.13
N ASP A 7 34.88 -26.83 28.37
CA ASP A 7 33.64 -27.15 29.11
C ASP A 7 32.83 -25.88 29.44
N VAL A 8 33.03 -24.83 28.66
CA VAL A 8 32.45 -23.51 28.83
C VAL A 8 31.21 -23.47 27.97
N ILE A 9 30.06 -23.46 28.64
CA ILE A 9 28.78 -23.17 28.03
C ILE A 9 28.93 -21.89 27.21
N LEU A 10 28.77 -22.02 25.89
CA LEU A 10 28.96 -20.89 24.98
C LEU A 10 27.99 -19.76 25.36
N PRO A 11 28.46 -18.49 25.41
CA PRO A 11 27.63 -17.37 25.81
C PRO A 11 26.47 -17.17 24.82
N LYS A 12 25.40 -16.52 25.28
CA LYS A 12 24.18 -16.18 24.51
C LYS A 12 24.43 -15.45 23.19
N THR A 13 25.62 -14.89 23.01
CA THR A 13 26.05 -14.15 21.82
C THR A 13 26.64 -15.07 20.74
N ASN A 14 26.94 -16.32 21.06
CA ASN A 14 27.52 -17.28 20.12
C ASN A 14 26.40 -18.05 19.39
N PRO A 15 26.35 -18.04 18.04
CA PRO A 15 25.34 -18.76 17.26
C PRO A 15 25.27 -20.28 17.52
N ASN A 16 26.36 -20.88 18.01
CA ASN A 16 26.42 -22.30 18.36
C ASN A 16 25.97 -22.58 19.81
N SER A 17 25.56 -21.54 20.55
CA SER A 17 25.06 -21.66 21.91
C SER A 17 23.57 -22.06 21.90
N PRO A 18 23.14 -23.01 22.73
CA PRO A 18 21.72 -23.34 22.89
C PRO A 18 20.89 -22.20 23.50
N TYR A 19 21.54 -21.13 23.99
CA TYR A 19 20.89 -19.94 24.50
C TYR A 19 20.80 -18.78 23.49
N TYR A 20 21.40 -18.95 22.31
CA TYR A 20 21.25 -18.00 21.21
C TYR A 20 19.92 -18.23 20.52
N SER A 21 19.18 -17.16 20.24
CA SER A 21 17.98 -17.21 19.42
C SER A 21 18.07 -16.14 18.35
N ALA A 22 17.94 -16.55 17.08
CA ALA A 22 18.03 -15.67 15.92
C ALA A 22 16.78 -14.80 15.73
N VAL A 23 15.67 -15.14 16.41
CA VAL A 23 14.36 -14.54 16.19
C VAL A 23 13.96 -13.64 17.37
N PRO A 24 13.47 -12.40 17.14
CA PRO A 24 13.08 -11.52 18.23
C PRO A 24 11.84 -12.04 18.97
N THR A 25 12.00 -12.39 20.25
CA THR A 25 10.92 -12.94 21.12
C THR A 25 9.97 -11.90 21.71
N LEU A 26 10.25 -10.60 21.52
CA LEU A 26 9.50 -9.49 22.13
C LEU A 26 8.94 -8.50 21.11
N SER A 27 9.34 -8.57 19.84
CA SER A 27 8.74 -7.69 18.84
C SER A 27 7.28 -8.07 18.67
N GLN A 28 6.39 -7.08 18.61
CA GLN A 28 5.02 -7.24 18.14
C GLN A 28 5.00 -6.90 16.65
N PRO A 29 5.46 -7.80 15.75
CA PRO A 29 5.68 -7.47 14.34
C PRO A 29 4.36 -7.14 13.63
N THR A 30 3.29 -7.78 14.05
CA THR A 30 1.90 -7.52 13.63
C THR A 30 1.49 -6.09 13.95
N GLU A 31 1.84 -5.58 15.13
CA GLU A 31 1.54 -4.20 15.53
C GLU A 31 2.27 -3.19 14.65
N VAL A 32 3.59 -3.35 14.49
CA VAL A 32 4.42 -2.46 13.67
C VAL A 32 3.90 -2.41 12.22
N LEU A 33 3.65 -3.57 11.63
CA LEU A 33 3.16 -3.67 10.26
C LEU A 33 1.74 -3.06 10.14
N SER A 34 0.85 -3.37 11.08
CA SER A 34 -0.50 -2.82 11.09
C SER A 34 -0.50 -1.30 11.22
N ARG A 35 0.37 -0.72 12.05
CA ARG A 35 0.54 0.73 12.20
C ARG A 35 1.01 1.37 10.91
N ARG A 36 1.98 0.76 10.22
CA ARG A 36 2.46 1.25 8.92
C ARG A 36 1.33 1.27 7.88
N PHE A 37 0.51 0.24 7.81
CA PHE A 37 -0.64 0.22 6.91
C PHE A 37 -1.76 1.21 7.31
N GLU A 38 -1.94 1.50 8.60
CA GLU A 38 -2.85 2.57 9.02
C GLU A 38 -2.38 3.94 8.51
N LEU A 39 -1.07 4.21 8.50
CA LEU A 39 -0.52 5.43 7.90
C LEU A 39 -0.80 5.49 6.39
N TRP A 40 -0.61 4.38 5.68
CA TRP A 40 -0.99 4.30 4.26
C TRP A 40 -2.47 4.59 4.03
N ARG A 41 -3.35 4.12 4.91
CA ARG A 41 -4.78 4.39 4.85
C ARG A 41 -5.10 5.87 5.02
N GLN A 42 -4.38 6.57 5.90
CA GLN A 42 -4.50 8.02 6.08
C GLN A 42 -4.04 8.78 4.83
N ILE A 43 -2.93 8.37 4.22
CA ILE A 43 -2.44 8.96 2.96
C ILE A 43 -3.51 8.78 1.86
N ILE A 44 -4.04 7.57 1.67
CA ILE A 44 -5.07 7.30 0.66
C ILE A 44 -6.32 8.15 0.94
N LYS A 45 -6.74 8.30 2.20
CA LYS A 45 -7.87 9.17 2.56
C LYS A 45 -7.63 10.63 2.15
N SER A 46 -6.43 11.15 2.40
CA SER A 46 -6.08 12.51 2.00
C SER A 46 -6.07 12.68 0.48
N LEU A 47 -5.61 11.67 -0.26
CA LEU A 47 -5.60 11.64 -1.71
C LEU A 47 -7.02 11.61 -2.30
N VAL A 48 -7.93 10.82 -1.71
CA VAL A 48 -9.35 10.81 -2.09
C VAL A 48 -9.97 12.19 -1.89
N ASN A 49 -9.71 12.83 -0.76
CA ASN A 49 -10.22 14.18 -0.48
C ASN A 49 -9.68 15.20 -1.49
N TYR A 50 -8.39 15.11 -1.83
CA TYR A 50 -7.78 15.93 -2.87
C TYR A 50 -8.47 15.73 -4.23
N PHE A 51 -8.68 14.49 -4.67
CA PHE A 51 -9.33 14.24 -5.96
C PHE A 51 -10.80 14.64 -5.99
N LYS A 52 -11.52 14.55 -4.86
CA LYS A 52 -12.87 15.12 -4.72
C LYS A 52 -12.86 16.63 -4.90
N ALA A 53 -11.95 17.34 -4.22
CA ALA A 53 -11.79 18.78 -4.39
C ALA A 53 -11.40 19.16 -5.82
N ALA A 54 -10.46 18.43 -6.42
CA ALA A 54 -10.04 18.62 -7.80
C ALA A 54 -11.20 18.41 -8.79
N SER A 55 -12.03 17.38 -8.60
CA SER A 55 -13.23 17.14 -9.40
C SER A 55 -14.24 18.28 -9.31
N VAL A 56 -14.43 18.86 -8.13
CA VAL A 56 -15.31 20.03 -7.96
C VAL A 56 -14.74 21.24 -8.70
N ALA A 57 -13.44 21.51 -8.56
CA ALA A 57 -12.79 22.63 -9.24
C ALA A 57 -12.85 22.48 -10.77
N THR A 58 -12.57 21.30 -11.32
CA THR A 58 -12.64 21.05 -12.77
C THR A 58 -14.05 21.16 -13.32
N ASN A 59 -15.07 20.76 -12.54
CA ASN A 59 -16.46 20.99 -12.90
C ASN A 59 -16.80 22.48 -12.95
N GLN A 60 -16.35 23.27 -11.96
CA GLN A 60 -16.52 24.71 -11.96
C GLN A 60 -15.85 25.37 -13.17
N PHE A 61 -14.63 24.95 -13.53
CA PHE A 61 -13.97 25.46 -14.73
C PHE A 61 -14.76 25.16 -16.01
N SER A 62 -15.42 24.00 -16.10
CA SER A 62 -16.29 23.69 -17.24
C SER A 62 -17.48 24.64 -17.33
N ILE A 63 -18.13 24.92 -16.20
CA ILE A 63 -19.24 25.87 -16.12
C ILE A 63 -18.78 27.27 -16.51
N ILE A 64 -17.63 27.72 -15.98
CA ILE A 64 -17.04 29.02 -16.31
C ILE A 64 -16.77 29.12 -17.81
N ASN A 65 -16.11 28.12 -18.42
CA ASN A 65 -15.85 28.09 -19.84
C ASN A 65 -17.13 28.12 -20.68
N ASN A 66 -18.18 27.41 -20.23
CA ASN A 66 -19.49 27.47 -20.89
C ASN A 66 -20.13 28.86 -20.82
N ASN A 67 -20.03 29.56 -19.68
CA ASN A 67 -20.54 30.92 -19.52
C ASN A 67 -19.76 31.93 -20.38
N ILE A 68 -18.44 31.74 -20.52
CA ILE A 68 -17.60 32.57 -21.40
C ILE A 68 -18.05 32.44 -22.86
N VAL A 69 -18.37 31.22 -23.33
CA VAL A 69 -18.89 31.00 -24.70
C VAL A 69 -20.14 31.83 -24.96
N ASP A 70 -21.04 31.90 -23.98
CA ASP A 70 -22.30 32.64 -24.08
C ASP A 70 -22.07 34.17 -24.03
N THR A 71 -20.95 34.61 -23.43
CA THR A 71 -20.52 36.03 -23.36
C THR A 71 -19.90 36.52 -24.67
N ILE A 72 -19.25 35.64 -25.46
CA ILE A 72 -18.60 36.00 -26.73
C ILE A 72 -19.67 36.22 -27.82
N SER A 73 -20.30 37.39 -27.84
CA SER A 73 -21.29 37.77 -28.84
C SER A 73 -20.90 39.07 -29.53
N PHE A 74 -20.66 39.01 -30.84
CA PHE A 74 -20.53 40.21 -31.65
C PHE A 74 -21.89 40.55 -32.25
N PRO A 75 -22.50 41.71 -31.92
CA PRO A 75 -23.91 42.01 -32.23
C PRO A 75 -24.30 41.95 -33.71
N PHE A 76 -23.30 42.02 -34.60
CA PHE A 76 -23.50 42.12 -36.04
C PHE A 76 -22.85 40.96 -36.81
N PHE A 77 -22.21 39.98 -36.16
CA PHE A 77 -21.61 38.81 -36.83
C PHE A 77 -22.42 37.52 -36.62
N THR A 78 -22.22 36.55 -37.51
CA THR A 78 -22.84 35.22 -37.40
C THR A 78 -22.37 34.54 -36.13
N SER A 79 -23.33 34.09 -35.32
CA SER A 79 -23.05 33.52 -34.00
C SER A 79 -23.40 32.03 -33.98
N LEU A 80 -22.48 31.23 -33.44
CA LEU A 80 -22.76 29.86 -33.02
C LEU A 80 -23.56 29.91 -31.70
N HIS A 81 -24.80 29.41 -31.73
CA HIS A 81 -25.60 29.18 -30.52
C HIS A 81 -25.65 27.69 -30.19
N LYS A 82 -25.69 27.37 -28.88
CA LYS A 82 -25.94 26.02 -28.38
C LYS A 82 -27.36 25.61 -28.79
N SER A 83 -27.49 24.51 -29.53
CA SER A 83 -28.78 23.86 -29.77
C SER A 83 -29.20 23.14 -28.48
N ASN A 84 -30.43 23.35 -28.01
CA ASN A 84 -30.95 22.70 -26.80
C ASN A 84 -31.26 21.19 -27.01
N ASN A 85 -31.16 20.69 -28.24
CA ASN A 85 -31.41 19.29 -28.55
C ASN A 85 -30.11 18.48 -28.48
N ARG A 86 -30.14 17.41 -27.67
CA ARG A 86 -29.06 16.42 -27.55
C ARG A 86 -28.87 15.69 -28.88
N GLY A 87 -28.07 16.26 -29.78
CA GLY A 87 -27.72 15.61 -31.04
C GLY A 87 -27.24 16.53 -32.15
N ASP A 88 -27.54 17.83 -32.12
CA ASP A 88 -27.37 18.66 -33.32
C ASP A 88 -26.27 19.72 -33.28
N VAL A 89 -25.67 19.85 -34.46
CA VAL A 89 -24.72 20.86 -34.91
C VAL A 89 -25.18 22.26 -34.50
N HIS A 90 -24.24 23.09 -34.05
CA HIS A 90 -24.49 24.48 -33.68
C HIS A 90 -25.19 25.19 -34.84
N MET A 91 -26.38 25.75 -34.61
CA MET A 91 -27.11 26.47 -35.65
C MET A 91 -26.44 27.82 -35.88
N ILE A 92 -26.05 28.07 -37.14
CA ILE A 92 -25.58 29.38 -37.59
C ILE A 92 -26.83 30.23 -37.81
N LYS A 93 -27.07 31.23 -36.95
CA LYS A 93 -28.08 32.26 -37.23
C LYS A 93 -27.44 33.38 -38.04
N GLU A 94 -27.98 33.63 -39.22
CA GLU A 94 -27.65 34.81 -40.00
C GLU A 94 -28.12 36.08 -39.28
N PRO A 95 -27.37 37.20 -39.40
CA PRO A 95 -27.72 38.46 -38.78
C PRO A 95 -29.01 39.05 -39.40
N LEU A 96 -29.69 39.93 -38.65
CA LEU A 96 -30.76 40.78 -39.18
C LEU A 96 -30.28 41.61 -40.38
N VAL A 97 -31.18 41.91 -41.33
CA VAL A 97 -30.89 42.61 -42.60
C VAL A 97 -30.16 43.95 -42.39
N GLU A 98 -30.44 44.69 -41.31
CA GLU A 98 -29.73 45.94 -40.97
C GLU A 98 -28.25 45.75 -40.64
N ASN A 99 -27.88 44.56 -40.14
CA ASN A 99 -26.51 44.22 -39.78
C ASN A 99 -25.71 43.66 -40.98
N GLN A 100 -26.36 43.29 -42.08
CA GLN A 100 -25.67 42.84 -43.30
C GLN A 100 -24.82 43.95 -43.93
N LYS A 101 -25.29 45.21 -43.91
CA LYS A 101 -24.48 46.38 -44.34
C LYS A 101 -23.28 46.64 -43.41
N LYS A 102 -23.37 46.23 -42.14
CA LYS A 102 -22.26 46.36 -41.18
C LYS A 102 -21.23 45.23 -41.35
N GLN A 103 -21.67 44.07 -41.83
CA GLN A 103 -20.78 42.96 -42.17
C GLN A 103 -19.96 43.21 -43.44
N SER A 104 -20.48 43.96 -44.42
CA SER A 104 -19.76 44.25 -45.67
C SER A 104 -18.50 45.10 -45.48
N PHE A 105 -18.32 45.74 -44.32
CA PHE A 105 -17.07 46.42 -43.96
C PHE A 105 -15.92 45.45 -43.64
N PHE A 106 -16.21 44.16 -43.46
CA PHE A 106 -15.24 43.14 -43.09
C PHE A 106 -15.14 42.06 -44.16
N ALA A 107 -13.97 41.43 -44.26
CA ALA A 107 -13.79 40.28 -45.14
C ALA A 107 -14.71 39.11 -44.72
N PRO A 108 -15.20 38.30 -45.69
CA PRO A 108 -16.19 37.26 -45.44
C PRO A 108 -15.68 36.17 -44.51
N PHE A 109 -16.60 35.45 -43.89
CA PHE A 109 -16.32 34.27 -43.05
C PHE A 109 -15.42 33.26 -43.78
N GLY A 110 -14.42 32.71 -43.08
CA GLY A 110 -13.45 31.74 -43.60
C GLY A 110 -12.22 32.33 -44.28
N SER A 111 -12.11 33.66 -44.37
CA SER A 111 -10.93 34.34 -44.93
C SER A 111 -9.81 34.62 -43.91
N GLY A 112 -9.98 34.21 -42.65
CA GLY A 112 -9.11 34.61 -41.54
C GLY A 112 -9.46 36.00 -40.98
N SER A 113 -10.67 36.47 -41.26
CA SER A 113 -11.18 37.79 -40.89
C SER A 113 -11.55 37.86 -39.40
N ILE A 114 -11.78 39.08 -38.89
CA ILE A 114 -12.30 39.31 -37.53
C ILE A 114 -13.64 38.58 -37.27
N GLN A 115 -14.39 38.27 -38.33
CA GLN A 115 -15.60 37.44 -38.28
C GLN A 115 -15.30 36.04 -37.70
N ASP A 116 -14.15 35.45 -38.05
CA ASP A 116 -13.76 34.10 -37.65
C ASP A 116 -13.35 34.04 -36.17
N VAL A 117 -12.90 35.16 -35.60
CA VAL A 117 -12.43 35.26 -34.21
C VAL A 117 -13.53 34.87 -33.22
N GLN A 118 -14.78 35.26 -33.48
CA GLN A 118 -15.91 34.90 -32.60
C GLN A 118 -16.08 33.39 -32.51
N ILE A 119 -16.04 32.73 -33.66
CA ILE A 119 -16.25 31.29 -33.80
C ILE A 119 -15.04 30.53 -33.24
N LEU A 120 -13.83 31.03 -33.47
CA LEU A 120 -12.60 30.46 -32.94
C LEU A 120 -12.58 30.48 -31.41
N LEU A 121 -12.87 31.63 -30.80
CA LEU A 121 -12.90 31.78 -29.34
C LEU A 121 -13.98 30.91 -28.70
N LYS A 122 -15.19 30.88 -29.29
CA LYS A 122 -16.26 29.97 -28.84
C LYS A 122 -15.82 28.51 -28.92
N LYS A 123 -15.23 28.09 -30.05
CA LYS A 123 -14.75 26.72 -30.25
C LYS A 123 -13.67 26.35 -29.23
N TYR A 124 -12.75 27.26 -28.93
CA TYR A 124 -11.70 27.04 -27.93
C TYR A 124 -12.28 26.78 -26.53
N HIS A 125 -13.12 27.67 -26.01
CA HIS A 125 -13.72 27.50 -24.68
C HIS A 125 -14.68 26.31 -24.60
N LEU A 126 -15.42 26.02 -25.68
CA LEU A 126 -16.23 24.81 -25.78
C LEU A 126 -15.38 23.54 -25.70
N ASN A 127 -14.26 23.49 -26.41
CA ASN A 127 -13.37 22.33 -26.37
C ASN A 127 -12.78 22.15 -24.96
N LEU A 128 -12.37 23.24 -24.31
CA LEU A 128 -11.84 23.21 -22.95
C LEU A 128 -12.89 22.71 -21.94
N ALA A 129 -14.14 23.20 -22.03
CA ALA A 129 -15.24 22.73 -21.19
C ALA A 129 -15.52 21.23 -21.39
N GLN A 130 -15.52 20.76 -22.64
CA GLN A 130 -15.70 19.33 -22.96
C GLN A 130 -14.59 18.46 -22.36
N GLN A 131 -13.33 18.88 -22.48
CA GLN A 131 -12.20 18.16 -21.87
C GLN A 131 -12.33 18.10 -20.35
N GLN A 132 -12.73 19.20 -19.72
CA GLN A 132 -12.92 19.27 -18.27
C GLN A 132 -14.06 18.35 -17.80
N ILE A 133 -15.17 18.26 -18.53
CA ILE A 133 -16.27 17.32 -18.21
C ILE A 133 -15.80 15.87 -18.30
N LYS A 134 -15.03 15.52 -19.34
CA LYS A 134 -14.46 14.16 -19.47
C LYS A 134 -13.56 13.82 -18.29
N MET A 135 -12.69 14.75 -17.90
CA MET A 135 -11.82 14.59 -16.73
C MET A 135 -12.61 14.42 -15.43
N VAL A 136 -13.67 15.22 -15.22
CA VAL A 136 -14.57 15.07 -14.06
C VAL A 136 -15.19 13.68 -14.03
N HIS A 137 -15.67 13.20 -15.18
CA HIS A 137 -16.26 11.89 -15.29
C HIS A 137 -15.25 10.78 -14.94
N GLU A 138 -14.03 10.83 -15.48
CA GLU A 138 -12.96 9.87 -15.17
C GLU A 138 -12.58 9.89 -13.67
N LEU A 139 -12.47 11.08 -13.07
CA LEU A 139 -12.19 11.24 -11.65
C LEU A 139 -13.27 10.60 -10.77
N GLN A 140 -14.54 10.85 -11.08
CA GLN A 140 -15.68 10.38 -10.28
C GLN A 140 -16.01 8.92 -10.49
N THR A 141 -15.81 8.38 -11.69
CA THR A 141 -16.19 7.00 -12.02
C THR A 141 -15.07 5.99 -11.82
N GLN A 142 -13.81 6.38 -12.03
CA GLN A 142 -12.69 5.45 -11.99
C GLN A 142 -11.77 5.71 -10.81
N ILE A 143 -11.26 6.94 -10.67
CA ILE A 143 -10.15 7.21 -9.74
C ILE A 143 -10.62 7.22 -8.29
N ILE A 144 -11.66 8.01 -7.97
CA ILE A 144 -12.18 8.13 -6.60
C ILE A 144 -12.70 6.78 -6.10
N PRO A 145 -13.58 6.05 -6.83
CA PRO A 145 -14.13 4.78 -6.34
C PRO A 145 -13.04 3.73 -6.11
N ARG A 146 -12.05 3.64 -7.00
CA ARG A 146 -10.94 2.68 -6.87
C ARG A 146 -10.05 2.95 -5.66
N LEU A 147 -9.85 4.22 -5.30
CA LEU A 147 -9.11 4.60 -4.09
C LEU A 147 -9.92 4.32 -2.82
N GLU A 148 -11.24 4.52 -2.86
CA GLU A 148 -12.13 4.18 -1.75
C GLU A 148 -12.23 2.66 -1.54
N GLU A 149 -12.27 1.88 -2.62
CA GLU A 149 -12.18 0.41 -2.58
C GLU A 149 -10.85 -0.03 -1.97
N LEU A 150 -9.72 0.51 -2.45
CA LEU A 150 -8.40 0.22 -1.89
C LEU A 150 -8.32 0.55 -0.40
N GLN A 151 -8.98 1.61 0.06
CA GLN A 151 -9.05 1.96 1.47
C GLN A 151 -9.79 0.91 2.30
N LYS A 152 -10.90 0.35 1.77
CA LYS A 152 -11.67 -0.71 2.43
C LYS A 152 -10.88 -2.02 2.46
N ASP A 153 -10.26 -2.38 1.35
CA ASP A 153 -9.40 -3.56 1.24
C ASP A 153 -8.25 -3.51 2.24
N LEU A 154 -7.56 -2.36 2.32
CA LEU A 154 -6.47 -2.16 3.26
C LEU A 154 -6.93 -2.31 4.71
N LEU A 155 -8.13 -1.81 5.03
CA LEU A 155 -8.69 -1.95 6.36
C LEU A 155 -9.00 -3.42 6.69
N SER A 156 -9.53 -4.21 5.75
CA SER A 156 -9.70 -5.66 5.94
C SER A 156 -8.36 -6.34 6.20
N LYS A 157 -7.34 -6.03 5.39
CA LYS A 157 -6.01 -6.62 5.51
C LYS A 157 -5.31 -6.24 6.81
N ILE A 158 -5.49 -5.01 7.30
CA ILE A 158 -5.00 -4.60 8.63
C ILE A 158 -5.64 -5.46 9.73
N ARG A 159 -6.94 -5.75 9.65
CA ARG A 159 -7.60 -6.62 10.64
C ARG A 159 -7.07 -8.05 10.57
N GLU A 160 -6.90 -8.60 9.36
CA GLU A 160 -6.30 -9.92 9.15
C GLU A 160 -4.89 -9.99 9.77
N ILE A 161 -4.03 -8.99 9.51
CA ILE A 161 -2.68 -8.92 10.09
C ILE A 161 -2.72 -8.86 11.63
N LYS A 162 -3.66 -8.12 12.20
CA LYS A 162 -3.81 -8.06 13.67
C LYS A 162 -4.29 -9.38 14.26
N GLN A 163 -5.08 -10.16 13.52
CA GLN A 163 -5.54 -11.48 13.95
C GLN A 163 -4.40 -12.50 14.03
N LEU A 164 -3.38 -12.38 13.17
CA LEU A 164 -2.17 -13.22 13.20
C LEU A 164 -1.31 -13.02 14.44
N ASN A 165 -1.64 -12.07 15.33
CA ASN A 165 -0.87 -11.85 16.56
C ASN A 165 -0.82 -13.10 17.46
N GLY A 166 -1.81 -14.00 17.34
CA GLY A 166 -1.81 -15.29 18.04
C GLY A 166 -0.65 -16.20 17.65
N ASP A 167 -0.24 -16.19 16.38
CA ASP A 167 0.81 -17.06 15.84
C ASP A 167 2.21 -16.72 16.40
N PHE A 168 2.37 -15.50 16.94
CA PHE A 168 3.63 -15.05 17.55
C PHE A 168 3.70 -15.32 19.05
N LYS A 169 2.63 -15.86 19.66
CA LYS A 169 2.65 -16.24 21.08
C LYS A 169 3.44 -17.54 21.22
N ASN A 170 4.63 -17.45 21.81
CA ASN A 170 5.52 -18.59 22.04
C ASN A 170 6.02 -18.63 23.49
N ASN A 171 6.47 -19.82 23.88
CA ASN A 171 7.14 -20.07 25.16
C ASN A 171 8.65 -20.22 24.97
N LEU A 172 9.21 -19.66 23.89
CA LEU A 172 10.61 -19.91 23.51
C LEU A 172 11.60 -19.55 24.62
N LYS A 173 11.32 -18.49 25.39
CA LYS A 173 12.13 -18.11 26.55
C LYS A 173 12.10 -19.16 27.66
N GLU A 174 10.95 -19.79 27.87
CA GLU A 174 10.79 -20.87 28.85
C GLU A 174 11.52 -22.12 28.36
N GLU A 175 11.37 -22.49 27.08
CA GLU A 175 12.10 -23.62 26.48
C GLU A 175 13.62 -23.43 26.54
N ILE A 176 14.14 -22.24 26.23
CA ILE A 176 15.58 -21.94 26.34
C ILE A 176 16.05 -22.10 27.78
N ALA A 177 15.24 -21.72 28.77
CA ALA A 177 15.57 -21.89 30.18
C ALA A 177 15.60 -23.38 30.58
N ILE A 178 14.64 -24.18 30.12
CA ILE A 178 14.58 -25.63 30.37
C ILE A 178 15.74 -26.34 29.64
N SER A 179 16.04 -25.98 28.40
CA SER A 179 17.20 -26.47 27.66
C SER A 179 18.50 -26.18 28.41
N GLY A 180 18.62 -24.98 28.99
CA GLY A 180 19.75 -24.62 29.83
C GLY A 180 19.89 -25.49 31.07
N GLN A 181 18.79 -25.75 31.79
CA GLN A 181 18.79 -26.64 32.95
C GLN A 181 19.16 -28.08 32.57
N CYS A 182 18.58 -28.62 31.49
CA CYS A 182 18.91 -29.96 31.00
C CYS A 182 20.39 -30.07 30.59
N LEU A 183 20.97 -28.99 30.03
CA LEU A 183 22.38 -28.94 29.68
C LEU A 183 23.26 -28.92 30.93
N ASP A 184 22.92 -28.10 31.93
CA ASP A 184 23.62 -28.02 33.21
C ASP A 184 23.60 -29.37 33.96
N ASP A 185 22.44 -30.04 33.98
CA ASP A 185 22.28 -31.39 34.55
C ASP A 185 23.19 -32.41 33.86
N TYR A 186 23.22 -32.40 32.52
CA TYR A 186 24.07 -33.29 31.73
C TYR A 186 25.57 -33.01 31.98
N LEU A 187 25.99 -31.74 31.92
CA LEU A 187 27.37 -31.33 32.16
C LEU A 187 27.84 -31.68 33.57
N THR A 188 26.97 -31.51 34.58
CA THR A 188 27.30 -31.85 35.97
C THR A 188 27.63 -33.33 36.11
N ILE A 189 26.93 -34.21 35.42
CA ILE A 189 27.16 -35.66 35.48
C ILE A 189 28.36 -36.10 34.65
N VAL A 190 28.56 -35.52 33.47
CA VAL A 190 29.80 -35.75 32.69
C VAL A 190 31.03 -35.40 33.53
N ARG A 191 31.00 -34.25 34.24
CA ARG A 191 32.09 -33.85 35.16
C ARG A 191 32.28 -34.77 36.36
N LYS A 192 31.20 -35.39 36.87
CA LYS A 192 31.29 -36.37 37.98
C LYS A 192 31.91 -37.69 37.52
N LEU A 193 31.53 -38.16 36.34
CA LEU A 193 32.09 -39.36 35.73
C LEU A 193 33.56 -39.20 35.37
N ASP A 194 33.95 -38.03 34.84
CA ASP A 194 35.36 -37.72 34.55
C ASP A 194 36.24 -37.73 35.82
N LYS A 195 35.65 -37.37 36.97
CA LYS A 195 36.29 -37.45 38.29
C LYS A 195 36.25 -38.85 38.93
N GLY A 196 35.62 -39.83 38.30
CA GLY A 196 35.55 -41.22 38.77
C GLY A 196 34.57 -41.48 39.92
N GLU A 197 33.56 -40.62 40.13
CA GLU A 197 32.48 -40.87 41.09
C GLU A 197 31.37 -41.75 40.46
N ASP A 198 31.31 -43.03 40.85
CA ASP A 198 30.33 -44.03 40.37
C ASP A 198 28.99 -44.03 41.15
N ASP A 199 28.42 -42.86 41.47
CA ASP A 199 27.06 -42.77 42.03
C ASP A 199 26.00 -42.66 40.92
N VAL A 200 25.89 -43.73 40.13
CA VAL A 200 24.96 -43.80 38.98
C VAL A 200 23.59 -44.31 39.46
N THR A 201 22.78 -43.38 39.95
CA THR A 201 21.34 -43.64 40.17
C THR A 201 20.58 -43.58 38.84
N SER A 202 19.44 -44.27 38.74
CA SER A 202 18.60 -44.28 37.51
C SER A 202 18.14 -42.89 37.03
N LYS A 203 18.21 -41.85 37.87
CA LYS A 203 17.92 -40.45 37.49
C LYS A 203 19.13 -39.70 36.94
N ASN A 204 20.34 -40.18 37.26
CA ASN A 204 21.62 -39.56 36.90
C ASN A 204 22.33 -40.34 35.79
N ASP A 205 21.64 -41.24 35.10
CA ASP A 205 22.20 -41.97 33.96
C ASP A 205 22.54 -40.97 32.82
N PRO A 206 23.82 -40.91 32.39
CA PRO A 206 24.27 -40.05 31.31
C PRO A 206 23.48 -40.22 30.01
N PHE A 207 23.10 -41.46 29.68
CA PHE A 207 22.38 -41.73 28.43
C PHE A 207 20.95 -41.19 28.48
N MET A 208 20.27 -41.36 29.61
CA MET A 208 18.92 -40.84 29.82
C MET A 208 18.88 -39.30 29.84
N LEU A 209 19.85 -38.66 30.47
CA LEU A 209 19.95 -37.20 30.49
C LEU A 209 20.32 -36.62 29.14
N ARG A 210 21.21 -37.29 28.39
CA ARG A 210 21.49 -36.95 27.00
C ARG A 210 20.23 -37.04 26.15
N LEU A 211 19.44 -38.11 26.28
CA LEU A 211 18.19 -38.27 25.53
C LEU A 211 17.18 -37.16 25.88
N LYS A 212 17.06 -36.82 27.17
CA LYS A 212 16.21 -35.72 27.64
C LYS A 212 16.65 -34.37 27.04
N LEU A 213 17.96 -34.09 27.04
CA LEU A 213 18.53 -32.89 26.44
C LEU A 213 18.28 -32.85 24.92
N GLU A 214 18.53 -33.94 24.20
CA GLU A 214 18.28 -34.02 22.75
C GLU A 214 16.80 -33.80 22.41
N LEU A 215 15.87 -34.34 23.21
CA LEU A 215 14.44 -34.12 23.04
C LEU A 215 14.07 -32.65 23.27
N GLN A 216 14.62 -32.04 24.31
CA GLN A 216 14.38 -30.65 24.67
C GLN A 216 14.92 -29.68 23.59
N LEU A 217 16.13 -29.92 23.09
CA LEU A 217 16.72 -29.14 22.00
C LEU A 217 15.90 -29.23 20.71
N LYS A 218 15.35 -30.40 20.38
CA LYS A 218 14.43 -30.56 19.24
C LYS A 218 13.15 -29.75 19.42
N GLN A 219 12.59 -29.71 20.64
CA GLN A 219 11.40 -28.91 20.92
C GLN A 219 11.68 -27.41 20.78
N GLN A 220 12.79 -26.93 21.33
CA GLN A 220 13.23 -25.55 21.16
C GLN A 220 13.38 -25.20 19.68
N LEU A 221 14.11 -26.02 18.91
CA LEU A 221 14.35 -25.79 17.48
C LEU A 221 13.04 -25.74 16.68
N ASN A 222 12.10 -26.64 16.97
CA ASN A 222 10.79 -26.63 16.32
C ASN A 222 10.01 -25.33 16.63
N GLN A 223 10.09 -24.80 17.85
CA GLN A 223 9.45 -23.53 18.20
C GLN A 223 10.13 -22.34 17.52
N GLU A 224 11.46 -22.35 17.42
CA GLU A 224 12.20 -21.33 16.68
C GLU A 224 11.85 -21.32 15.20
N ASN A 225 11.87 -22.49 14.56
CA ASN A 225 11.52 -22.62 13.15
C ASN A 225 10.07 -22.17 12.87
N TYR A 226 9.12 -22.54 13.74
CA TYR A 226 7.74 -22.08 13.62
C TYR A 226 7.63 -20.55 13.69
N LEU A 227 8.34 -19.92 14.64
CA LEU A 227 8.35 -18.47 14.78
C LEU A 227 9.00 -17.80 13.57
N GLU A 228 10.12 -18.34 13.09
CA GLU A 228 10.82 -17.85 11.90
C GLU A 228 9.91 -17.89 10.66
N GLU A 229 9.25 -19.02 10.41
CA GLU A 229 8.29 -19.17 9.31
C GLU A 229 7.14 -18.15 9.43
N ALA A 230 6.61 -17.93 10.64
CA ALA A 230 5.58 -16.91 10.86
C ALA A 230 6.07 -15.49 10.53
N PHE A 231 7.31 -15.15 10.89
CA PHE A 231 7.92 -13.86 10.52
C PHE A 231 8.10 -13.72 9.00
N ILE A 232 8.63 -14.73 8.33
CA ILE A 232 8.82 -14.73 6.88
C ILE A 232 7.47 -14.57 6.18
N ASN A 233 6.45 -15.33 6.61
CA ASN A 233 5.10 -15.25 6.06
C ASN A 233 4.49 -13.85 6.23
N LEU A 234 4.66 -13.24 7.40
CA LEU A 234 4.19 -11.87 7.66
C LEU A 234 4.91 -10.84 6.78
N GLN A 235 6.23 -10.96 6.63
CA GLN A 235 7.02 -10.08 5.78
C GLN A 235 6.64 -10.21 4.31
N MET A 236 6.48 -11.44 3.81
CA MET A 236 6.05 -11.71 2.45
C MET A 236 4.65 -11.13 2.18
N THR A 237 3.71 -11.35 3.11
CA THR A 237 2.36 -10.77 3.02
C THR A 237 2.40 -9.24 3.02
N GLY A 238 3.22 -8.64 3.89
CA GLY A 238 3.43 -7.19 3.92
C GLY A 238 4.00 -6.65 2.61
N LEU A 239 5.00 -7.32 2.05
CA LEU A 239 5.62 -6.97 0.78
C LEU A 239 4.65 -7.08 -0.39
N GLU A 240 3.80 -8.11 -0.44
CA GLU A 240 2.77 -8.23 -1.47
C GLU A 240 1.74 -7.10 -1.39
N LEU A 241 1.32 -6.73 -0.18
CA LEU A 241 0.39 -5.62 0.02
C LEU A 241 1.02 -4.29 -0.41
N GLU A 242 2.27 -4.04 -0.03
CA GLU A 242 3.01 -2.87 -0.48
C GLU A 242 3.20 -2.87 -2.00
N LYS A 243 3.50 -4.03 -2.59
CA LYS A 243 3.60 -4.16 -4.03
C LYS A 243 2.26 -3.81 -4.69
N ARG A 244 1.12 -4.25 -4.16
CA ARG A 244 -0.19 -3.86 -4.70
C ARG A 244 -0.44 -2.36 -4.54
N LEU A 245 -0.03 -1.75 -3.43
CA LEU A 245 -0.16 -0.30 -3.20
C LEU A 245 0.72 0.52 -4.16
N CYS A 246 1.98 0.12 -4.34
CA CYS A 246 2.96 0.84 -5.16
C CYS A 246 2.84 0.53 -6.66
N PHE A 247 2.54 -0.71 -7.04
CA PHE A 247 2.53 -1.20 -8.43
C PHE A 247 1.15 -1.37 -9.07
N LYS A 248 0.01 -1.12 -8.39
CA LYS A 248 -1.28 -1.00 -9.12
C LYS A 248 -1.29 0.18 -10.11
N ARG A 249 -0.25 1.03 -10.09
CA ARG A 249 0.06 2.05 -11.10
C ARG A 249 1.05 1.43 -12.10
N PHE A 250 0.72 1.47 -13.40
CA PHE A 250 1.55 1.06 -14.57
C PHE A 250 1.25 -0.29 -15.28
N LYS A 251 0.06 -0.89 -15.16
CA LYS A 251 -0.49 -1.63 -16.31
C LYS A 251 -1.43 -0.72 -17.08
N LYS A 252 -0.82 0.05 -18.00
CA LYS A 252 -1.51 0.64 -19.14
C LYS A 252 -2.04 -0.53 -19.99
N HIS A 253 -3.34 -0.58 -20.21
CA HIS A 253 -3.88 -1.07 -21.47
C HIS A 253 -4.17 0.15 -22.33
#